data_AF-A0A7W7TAF9-F1
#
_entry.id   AF-A0A7W7TAF9-F1
#
_cell.length_a   1.000
_cell.length_b   1.000
_cell.length_c   1.000
_cell.angle_alpha   90.00
_cell.angle_beta   90.00
_cell.angle_gamma   90.00
#
_symmetry.space_group_name_H-M   'P 1'
#
loop_
_entity.id
_entity.type
_entity.pdbx_description
1 polymer ?
#
loop_
_entity_poly.entity_id
_entity_poly.type
_entity_poly.pdbx_seq_one_letter_code
_entity_poly.pdbx_strand_id
1 'polypeptide(L)'
;MRRLWVDDLRPAPDGWLWAKTSAEAVRVFEDGPVDAVSFDHDLGGDDTTRPVVLWLCERDVWPPVVHVHTANPVGRDWLVGMSRRYGPGVTARPA
;
A
#
# COMPACT_ATOMS: atom_id res chain seq x y z
N MET A 1 11.40 12.64 -0.30
CA MET A 1 10.39 11.79 0.34
C MET A 1 10.18 10.57 -0.53
N ARG A 2 10.29 9.36 0.02
CA ARG A 2 10.09 8.09 -0.69
C ARG A 2 8.61 7.72 -0.59
N ARG A 3 7.90 7.77 -1.73
CA ARG A 3 6.46 7.50 -1.78
C ARG A 3 6.20 6.28 -2.68
N LEU A 4 5.30 5.39 -2.28
CA LEU A 4 5.06 4.11 -2.95
C LEU A 4 3.61 3.99 -3.43
N TRP A 5 3.44 3.77 -4.72
CA TRP A 5 2.18 3.49 -5.39
C TRP A 5 2.11 1.99 -5.70
N VAL A 6 1.18 1.28 -5.06
CA VAL A 6 0.99 -0.17 -5.22
C VAL A 6 -0.26 -0.40 -6.05
N ASP A 7 -0.07 -0.69 -7.33
CA ASP A 7 -1.15 -0.86 -8.32
C ASP A 7 -0.55 -1.52 -9.58
N ASP A 8 -1.20 -2.53 -10.16
CA ASP A 8 -0.71 -3.19 -11.37
C ASP A 8 -1.15 -2.49 -12.67
N LEU A 9 -2.23 -1.72 -12.61
CA LEU A 9 -2.96 -1.19 -13.76
C LEU A 9 -2.78 0.32 -13.93
N ARG A 10 -3.01 1.10 -12.88
CA ARG A 10 -3.01 2.56 -12.93
C ARG A 10 -1.60 3.11 -12.75
N PRO A 11 -1.16 4.04 -13.61
CA PRO A 11 0.17 4.61 -13.52
C PRO A 11 0.36 5.38 -12.21
N ALA A 12 1.54 5.23 -11.62
CA ALA A 12 1.91 6.00 -10.45
C ALA A 12 1.94 7.50 -10.77
N PRO A 13 1.45 8.37 -9.87
CA PRO A 13 1.60 9.81 -10.01
C PRO A 13 3.08 10.25 -9.99
N ASP A 14 3.37 11.45 -10.48
CA ASP A 14 4.73 11.98 -10.53
C ASP A 14 5.44 11.96 -9.16
N GLY A 15 6.66 11.42 -9.16
CA GLY A 15 7.50 11.30 -7.97
C GLY A 15 7.03 10.24 -6.96
N TRP A 16 6.23 9.27 -7.40
CA TRP A 16 5.94 8.03 -6.67
C TRP A 16 6.71 6.86 -7.30
N LEU A 17 7.28 6.00 -6.46
CA LEU A 17 7.76 4.69 -6.90
C LEU A 17 6.57 3.82 -7.23
N TRP A 18 6.63 3.09 -8.34
CA TRP A 18 5.55 2.22 -8.80
C TRP A 18 5.90 0.76 -8.55
N ALA A 19 5.15 0.10 -7.67
CA ALA A 19 5.18 -1.35 -7.48
C ALA A 19 3.90 -1.95 -8.07
N LYS A 20 4.06 -2.89 -9.00
CA LYS A 20 2.95 -3.55 -9.70
C LYS A 20 2.58 -4.90 -9.10
N THR A 21 3.38 -5.40 -8.18
CA THR A 21 3.15 -6.66 -7.47
C THR A 21 3.39 -6.48 -5.98
N SER A 22 2.83 -7.37 -5.16
CA SER A 22 3.06 -7.37 -3.72
C SER A 22 4.55 -7.58 -3.38
N ALA A 23 5.25 -8.43 -4.15
CA ALA A 23 6.68 -8.67 -3.98
C ALA A 23 7.55 -7.44 -4.31
N GLU A 24 7.19 -6.64 -5.31
CA GLU A 24 7.84 -5.34 -5.56
C GLU A 24 7.63 -4.36 -4.42
N ALA A 25 6.40 -4.27 -3.90
CA ALA A 25 6.08 -3.36 -2.81
C ALA A 25 6.85 -3.74 -1.52
N VAL A 26 6.90 -5.03 -1.17
CA VAL A 26 7.69 -5.50 -0.01
C VAL A 26 9.17 -5.15 -0.17
N ARG A 27 9.77 -5.39 -1.35
CA ARG A 27 11.18 -5.01 -1.60
C ARG A 27 11.42 -3.51 -1.38
N VAL A 28 10.49 -2.64 -1.79
CA VAL A 28 10.62 -1.19 -1.55
C VAL A 28 10.67 -0.87 -0.04
N PHE A 29 9.89 -1.57 0.79
CA PHE A 29 9.93 -1.40 2.25
C PHE A 29 11.20 -2.01 2.88
N GLU A 30 11.68 -3.13 2.34
CA GLU A 30 12.94 -3.75 2.78
C GLU A 30 14.16 -2.86 2.49
N ASP A 31 14.14 -2.15 1.36
CA ASP A 31 15.18 -1.22 0.95
C ASP A 31 15.24 0.08 1.78
N GLY A 32 14.27 0.31 2.67
CA GLY A 32 14.27 1.43 3.60
C GLY A 32 12.92 2.09 3.83
N PRO A 33 12.90 3.13 4.68
CA PRO A 33 11.65 3.78 5.10
C PRO A 33 10.92 4.45 3.93
N VAL A 34 9.60 4.32 3.96
CA VAL A 34 8.65 4.96 3.03
C VAL A 34 7.87 6.03 3.79
N ASP A 35 7.77 7.23 3.23
CA ASP A 35 7.08 8.36 3.85
C ASP A 35 5.56 8.31 3.60
N ALA A 36 5.15 7.80 2.44
CA ALA A 36 3.75 7.64 2.08
C ALA A 36 3.52 6.42 1.19
N VAL A 37 2.41 5.71 1.39
CA VAL A 37 1.97 4.61 0.52
C VAL A 37 0.53 4.79 0.08
N SER A 38 0.22 4.35 -1.13
CA SER A 38 -1.12 4.33 -1.69
C SER A 38 -1.42 2.95 -2.24
N PHE A 39 -2.49 2.32 -1.77
CA PHE A 39 -2.82 0.93 -2.08
C PHE A 39 -4.03 0.78 -3.01
N ASP A 40 -3.83 0.07 -4.13
CA ASP A 40 -4.85 -0.78 -4.72
C ASP A 40 -4.94 -2.10 -3.95
N HIS A 41 -6.05 -2.82 -4.06
CA HIS A 41 -6.21 -4.14 -3.45
C HIS A 41 -5.78 -5.25 -4.41
N ASP A 42 -6.30 -5.23 -5.63
CA ASP A 42 -6.09 -6.26 -6.64
C ASP A 42 -4.86 -5.89 -7.46
N LEU A 43 -3.88 -6.80 -7.61
CA LEU A 43 -2.61 -6.54 -8.33
C LEU A 43 -2.43 -7.48 -9.54
N GLY A 44 -3.55 -7.97 -10.06
CA GLY A 44 -3.60 -8.87 -11.21
C GLY A 44 -3.38 -10.35 -10.85
N GLY A 45 -4.02 -11.24 -11.61
CA GLY A 45 -4.00 -12.68 -11.36
C GLY A 45 -4.51 -13.02 -9.95
N ASP A 46 -3.75 -13.81 -9.21
CA ASP A 46 -4.03 -14.17 -7.81
C ASP A 46 -3.31 -13.22 -6.80
N ASP A 47 -2.57 -12.21 -7.28
CA ASP A 47 -1.83 -11.29 -6.41
C ASP A 47 -2.73 -10.17 -5.86
N THR A 48 -2.49 -9.80 -4.61
CA THR A 48 -3.20 -8.72 -3.92
C THR A 48 -2.23 -7.95 -3.04
N THR A 49 -2.63 -6.79 -2.55
CA THR A 49 -1.83 -6.02 -1.58
C THR A 49 -1.79 -6.67 -0.18
N ARG A 50 -2.56 -7.72 0.08
CA ARG A 50 -2.66 -8.34 1.42
C ARG A 50 -1.32 -8.81 1.99
N PRO A 51 -0.42 -9.48 1.25
CA PRO A 51 0.90 -9.85 1.74
C PRO A 51 1.74 -8.64 2.17
N VAL A 52 1.64 -7.51 1.45
CA VAL A 52 2.33 -6.26 1.81
C VAL A 52 1.86 -5.76 3.16
N VAL A 53 0.54 -5.68 3.36
CA VAL A 53 -0.05 -5.18 4.61
C VAL A 53 0.25 -6.11 5.78
N LEU A 54 0.19 -7.43 5.58
CA LEU A 54 0.56 -8.39 6.63
C LEU A 54 2.05 -8.25 7.01
N TRP A 55 2.93 -8.10 6.02
CA TRP A 55 4.37 -7.88 6.25
C TRP A 55 4.63 -6.60 7.07
N LEU A 56 3.91 -5.51 6.77
CA LEU A 56 3.99 -4.26 7.55
C LEU A 56 3.51 -4.46 8.99
N CYS A 57 2.42 -5.20 9.19
CA CYS A 57 1.88 -5.49 10.52
C CYS A 57 2.84 -6.34 11.37
N GLU A 58 3.46 -7.37 10.77
CA GLU A 58 4.40 -8.25 11.45
C GLU A 58 5.64 -7.52 11.97
N ARG A 59 6.02 -6.42 11.32
CA ARG A 59 7.25 -5.67 11.61
C ARG A 59 7.03 -4.34 12.30
N ASP A 60 5.78 -3.88 12.40
CA ASP A 60 5.42 -2.57 12.94
C ASP A 60 6.15 -1.41 12.24
N VAL A 61 6.23 -1.47 10.91
CA VAL A 61 6.97 -0.51 10.05
C VAL A 61 6.06 0.27 9.09
N TRP A 62 4.85 0.58 9.54
CA TRP A 62 3.91 1.34 8.72
C TRP A 62 4.46 2.74 8.35
N PRO A 63 4.32 3.17 7.09
CA PRO A 63 4.61 4.56 6.72
C PRO A 63 3.61 5.49 7.42
N PRO A 64 3.99 6.73 7.76
CA PRO A 64 3.12 7.65 8.49
C PRO A 64 1.90 8.11 7.67
N VAL A 65 2.01 8.08 6.34
CA VAL A 65 0.91 8.42 5.43
C VAL A 65 0.46 7.19 4.66
N VAL A 66 -0.83 6.84 4.81
CA VAL A 66 -1.46 5.71 4.12
C VAL A 66 -2.70 6.18 3.38
N HIS A 67 -2.77 5.86 2.09
CA HIS A 67 -3.92 6.07 1.22
C HIS A 67 -4.47 4.74 0.71
N VAL A 68 -5.77 4.70 0.41
CA VAL A 68 -6.42 3.54 -0.22
C VAL A 68 -7.22 4.02 -1.43
N HIS A 69 -6.76 3.64 -2.62
CA HIS A 69 -7.32 4.05 -3.90
C HIS A 69 -8.01 2.92 -4.66
N THR A 70 -8.14 1.73 -4.06
CA THR A 70 -8.79 0.59 -4.71
C THR A 70 -10.27 0.83 -5.06
N ALA A 71 -10.72 0.29 -6.20
CA ALA A 71 -12.13 0.26 -6.55
C ALA A 71 -12.88 -0.93 -5.90
N ASN A 72 -12.16 -1.91 -5.36
CA ASN A 72 -12.74 -3.08 -4.72
C ASN A 72 -13.28 -2.72 -3.32
N PRO A 73 -14.60 -2.79 -3.07
CA PRO A 73 -15.18 -2.37 -1.79
C PRO A 73 -14.76 -3.28 -0.62
N VAL A 74 -14.70 -4.60 -0.84
CA VAL A 74 -14.27 -5.56 0.19
C VAL A 74 -12.78 -5.37 0.49
N GLY A 75 -11.97 -5.20 -0.56
CA GLY A 75 -10.56 -4.89 -0.44
C GLY A 75 -10.30 -3.58 0.30
N ARG A 76 -11.10 -2.55 0.02
CA ARG A 76 -11.05 -1.26 0.69
C ARG A 76 -11.32 -1.40 2.18
N ASP A 77 -12.40 -2.08 2.57
CA ASP A 77 -12.77 -2.26 3.97
C ASP A 77 -11.67 -3.00 4.74
N TRP A 78 -11.08 -4.03 4.11
CA TRP A 78 -9.97 -4.78 4.69
C TRP A 78 -8.73 -3.90 4.87
N LEU A 79 -8.29 -3.18 3.83
CA LEU A 79 -7.12 -2.29 3.88
C LEU A 79 -7.30 -1.20 4.94
N VAL A 80 -8.45 -0.51 4.93
CA VAL A 80 -8.78 0.53 5.92
C VAL A 80 -8.81 -0.04 7.33
N GLY A 81 -9.41 -1.20 7.53
CA GLY A 81 -9.48 -1.87 8.84
C GLY A 81 -8.10 -2.24 9.36
N MET A 82 -7.27 -2.85 8.53
CA MET A 82 -5.90 -3.23 8.90
C MET A 82 -5.04 -2.01 9.21
N SER A 83 -5.05 -0.99 8.34
CA SER A 83 -4.31 0.25 8.57
C SER A 83 -4.75 0.95 9.85
N ARG A 84 -6.05 0.94 10.20
CA ARG A 84 -6.54 1.53 11.46
C ARG A 84 -6.15 0.73 12.69
N ARG A 85 -6.08 -0.59 12.57
CA ARG A 85 -5.81 -1.49 13.70
C ARG A 85 -4.32 -1.60 14.04
N TYR A 86 -3.47 -1.62 13.01
CA TYR A 86 -2.04 -1.92 13.14
C TYR A 86 -1.12 -0.82 12.64
N GLY A 87 -1.66 0.20 11.96
CA GLY A 87 -0.89 1.33 11.44
C GLY A 87 -1.51 2.68 11.84
N PRO A 88 -1.22 3.76 11.10
CA PRO A 88 -1.71 5.10 11.43
C PRO A 88 -3.17 5.35 11.01
N GLY A 89 -3.86 4.35 10.45
CA GLY A 89 -5.12 4.52 9.73
C GLY A 89 -4.93 5.10 8.33
N VAL A 90 -6.02 5.26 7.58
CA VAL A 90 -6.00 6.03 6.33
C VAL A 90 -5.97 7.51 6.69
N THR A 91 -4.82 8.14 6.50
CA THR A 91 -4.51 9.49 7.02
C THR A 91 -4.70 10.60 5.99
N ALA A 92 -4.92 10.27 4.71
CA ALA A 92 -5.23 11.26 3.68
C ALA A 92 -6.06 10.67 2.54
N ARG A 93 -6.80 11.53 1.82
CA ARG A 93 -7.55 11.11 0.62
C ARG A 93 -6.56 10.72 -0.49
N PRO A 94 -6.84 9.70 -1.30
CA PRO A 94 -6.01 9.38 -2.45
C PRO A 94 -5.96 10.61 -3.38
N ALA A 95 -4.75 10.91 -3.88
CA ALA A 95 -4.52 11.92 -4.90
C ALA A 95 -5.27 11.59 -6.20
#